data_AF-T1BYW7-F1
#
_entry.id   AF-T1BYW7-F1
#
_cell.length_a   1.000
_cell.length_b   1.000
_cell.length_c   1.000
_cell.angle_alpha   90.00
_cell.angle_beta   90.00
_cell.angle_gamma   90.00
#
_symmetry.space_group_name_H-M   'P 1'
#
loop_
_entity.id
_entity.type
_entity.pdbx_description
1 polymer ?
#
loop_
_entity_poly.entity_id
_entity_poly.type
_entity_poly.pdbx_seq_one_letter_code
_entity_poly.pdbx_strand_id
1 'polypeptide(L)'
;MVVVDCSWNRLARRSLALDGDGPPTPRLLRRRLPLLLAANPQHFGRLAELNTVEAFAAALYLVGAPGRAAEILAGFRGGTTFLELNRERLTAYRAAATSDEVRAVERRLFGGPVTR
;
A
#
# COMPACT_ATOMS: atom_id res chain seq x y z
N MET A 1 6.81 4.61 10.32
CA MET A 1 6.67 4.30 8.88
C MET A 1 7.18 5.49 8.09
N VAL A 2 7.82 5.27 6.94
CA VAL A 2 8.29 6.35 6.05
C VAL A 2 7.53 6.21 4.73
N VAL A 3 7.00 7.31 4.22
CA VAL A 3 6.34 7.38 2.92
C VAL A 3 7.04 8.45 2.11
N VAL A 4 7.35 8.15 0.84
CA VAL A 4 8.04 9.06 -0.07
C VAL A 4 7.05 9.45 -1.17
N ASP A 5 6.68 10.73 -1.24
CA ASP A 5 5.78 11.24 -2.26
C ASP A 5 6.57 11.56 -3.55
N CYS A 6 6.33 10.77 -4.59
CA CYS A 6 7.00 10.89 -5.89
C CYS A 6 6.01 10.54 -6.99
N SER A 7 6.09 11.20 -8.15
CA SER A 7 5.37 10.71 -9.32
C SER A 7 5.98 9.39 -9.82
N TRP A 8 5.15 8.48 -10.31
CA TRP A 8 5.59 7.18 -10.84
C TRP A 8 6.73 7.29 -11.86
N ASN A 9 6.65 8.29 -12.75
CA ASN A 9 7.68 8.58 -13.76
C ASN A 9 9.06 8.95 -13.17
N ARG A 10 9.10 9.50 -11.96
CA ARG A 10 10.35 9.86 -11.27
C ARG A 10 10.90 8.71 -10.44
N LEU A 11 10.05 7.83 -9.93
CA LEU A 11 10.46 6.66 -9.13
C LEU A 11 11.16 5.58 -9.99
N ALA A 12 10.77 5.43 -11.26
CA ALA A 12 11.47 4.52 -12.18
C ALA A 12 12.88 5.03 -12.56
N ARG A 13 13.06 6.36 -12.62
CA ARG A 13 14.34 7.00 -12.97
C ARG A 13 15.27 7.15 -11.78
N ARG A 14 14.72 7.44 -10.61
CA ARG A 14 15.41 7.31 -9.33
C ARG A 14 15.12 5.90 -8.83
N SER A 15 15.91 4.92 -9.30
CA SER A 15 16.25 3.85 -8.36
C SER A 15 16.58 4.56 -7.06
N LEU A 16 15.82 4.31 -5.99
CA LEU A 16 16.19 4.76 -4.66
C LEU A 16 17.52 4.03 -4.37
N ALA A 17 18.61 4.56 -4.92
CA ALA A 17 19.99 4.24 -4.62
C ALA A 17 20.21 4.79 -3.22
N LEU A 18 19.62 4.08 -2.27
CA LEU A 18 20.00 4.10 -0.87
C LEU A 18 21.17 3.13 -0.64
N ASP A 19 21.49 2.32 -1.67
CA ASP A 19 22.68 1.50 -1.79
C ASP A 19 23.64 2.20 -2.79
N GLY A 20 24.48 3.13 -2.31
CA GLY A 20 25.53 3.77 -3.11
C GLY A 20 25.70 5.28 -2.86
N ASP A 21 26.92 5.68 -2.47
CA ASP A 21 27.56 7.00 -2.38
C ASP A 21 26.82 8.20 -1.75
N GLY A 22 25.59 8.03 -1.28
CA GLY A 22 24.85 9.02 -0.51
C GLY A 22 25.19 9.01 0.99
N PRO A 23 24.86 10.07 1.75
CA PRO A 23 25.02 10.08 3.20
C PRO A 23 24.28 8.87 3.82
N PRO A 24 24.80 8.27 4.90
CA PRO A 24 24.24 7.06 5.48
C PRO A 24 22.76 7.26 5.78
N THR A 25 21.91 6.62 4.98
CA THR A 25 20.48 6.61 5.23
C THR A 25 20.21 5.64 6.38
N PRO A 26 19.25 5.93 7.27
CA PRO A 26 18.84 4.97 8.28
C PRO A 26 18.57 3.63 7.60
N ARG A 27 18.97 2.50 8.19
CA ARG A 27 18.66 1.16 7.65
C ARG A 27 17.14 0.99 7.59
N LEU A 28 16.52 1.35 6.46
CA LEU A 28 15.09 1.26 6.25
C LEU A 28 14.73 -0.16 5.81
N LEU A 29 13.89 -0.83 6.60
CA LEU A 29 13.34 -2.12 6.18
C LEU A 29 12.28 -1.90 5.11
N ARG A 30 12.59 -2.30 3.88
CA ARG A 30 11.68 -2.17 2.73
C ARG A 30 10.61 -3.25 2.81
N ARG A 31 9.35 -2.85 2.93
CA ARG A 31 8.18 -3.73 2.88
C ARG A 31 7.24 -3.27 1.77
N ARG A 32 6.71 -4.23 1.02
CA ARG A 32 5.68 -4.01 0.01
C ARG A 32 4.32 -4.11 0.68
N LEU A 33 3.40 -3.21 0.34
CA LEU A 33 1.98 -3.41 0.67
C LEU A 33 1.43 -4.63 -0.08
N PRO A 34 0.47 -5.36 0.51
CA PRO A 34 -0.28 -6.35 -0.24
C PRO A 34 -1.16 -5.66 -1.31
N LEU A 35 -1.62 -6.45 -2.27
CA LEU A 35 -2.42 -5.94 -3.39
C LEU A 35 -3.76 -5.35 -2.92
N LEU A 36 -4.00 -4.11 -3.30
CA LEU A 36 -5.19 -3.34 -3.00
C LEU A 36 -5.63 -2.58 -4.26
N LEU A 37 -6.91 -2.25 -4.32
CA LEU A 37 -7.50 -1.45 -5.41
C LEU A 37 -7.46 0.03 -5.04
N ALA A 38 -7.08 0.88 -5.98
CA ALA A 38 -7.14 2.32 -5.81
C ALA A 38 -8.58 2.83 -5.82
N ALA A 39 -8.88 3.80 -4.95
CA ALA A 39 -10.13 4.56 -4.91
C ALA A 39 -9.93 6.04 -5.28
N ASN A 40 -8.69 6.45 -5.57
CA ASN A 40 -8.38 7.77 -6.09
C ASN A 40 -8.98 7.98 -7.50
N PRO A 41 -9.39 9.20 -7.87
CA PRO A 41 -10.04 9.47 -9.15
C PRO A 41 -9.22 9.09 -10.39
N GLN A 42 -7.90 9.20 -10.31
CA GLN A 42 -7.00 8.99 -11.44
C GLN A 42 -6.84 7.50 -11.79
N HIS A 43 -6.88 6.63 -10.79
CA HIS A 43 -6.58 5.20 -10.91
C HIS A 43 -7.69 4.31 -10.34
N PHE A 44 -8.91 4.83 -10.20
CA PHE A 44 -10.02 4.11 -9.55
C PHE A 44 -10.17 2.68 -10.09
N GLY A 45 -10.19 1.69 -9.20
CA GLY A 45 -10.30 0.28 -9.51
C GLY A 45 -9.03 -0.39 -10.04
N ARG A 46 -7.95 0.36 -10.29
CA ARG A 46 -6.67 -0.21 -10.74
C ARG A 46 -5.95 -0.87 -9.57
N LEU A 47 -5.30 -1.99 -9.87
CA LEU A 47 -4.59 -2.80 -8.88
C LEU A 47 -3.24 -2.17 -8.53
N ALA A 48 -2.94 -2.05 -7.23
CA ALA A 48 -1.66 -1.58 -6.67
C ALA A 48 -1.23 -0.15 -7.07
N GLU A 49 -2.06 0.61 -7.76
CA GLU A 49 -1.82 2.01 -8.16
C GLU A 49 -2.38 3.01 -7.14
N LEU A 50 -2.04 2.78 -5.88
CA LEU A 50 -2.43 3.63 -4.75
C LEU A 50 -1.70 4.97 -4.82
N ASN A 51 -2.37 6.05 -4.42
CA ASN A 51 -1.69 7.30 -4.11
C ASN A 51 -1.03 7.23 -2.71
N THR A 52 -0.27 8.27 -2.37
CA THR A 52 0.47 8.37 -1.11
C THR A 52 -0.41 8.21 0.13
N VAL A 53 -1.60 8.81 0.15
CA VAL A 53 -2.51 8.75 1.30
C VAL A 53 -3.17 7.37 1.45
N GLU A 54 -3.59 6.76 0.34
CA GLU A 54 -4.15 5.40 0.32
C GLU A 54 -3.12 4.36 0.77
N ALA A 55 -1.88 4.47 0.27
CA ALA A 55 -0.79 3.60 0.68
C ALA A 55 -0.51 3.74 2.18
N PHE A 56 -0.49 4.97 2.70
CA PHE A 56 -0.24 5.20 4.12
C PHE A 56 -1.39 4.69 5.00
N ALA A 57 -2.63 4.94 4.61
CA ALA A 57 -3.82 4.46 5.33
C ALA A 57 -3.92 2.94 5.31
N ALA A 58 -3.63 2.29 4.17
CA ALA A 58 -3.54 0.84 4.10
C ALA A 58 -2.50 0.29 5.08
N ALA A 59 -1.32 0.93 5.13
CA ALA A 59 -0.26 0.52 6.02
C ALA A 59 -0.67 0.65 7.49
N LEU A 60 -1.32 1.75 7.88
CA LEU A 60 -1.90 1.95 9.22
C LEU A 60 -2.95 0.89 9.57
N TYR A 61 -3.83 0.57 8.63
CA TYR A 61 -4.86 -0.45 8.83
C TYR A 61 -4.22 -1.81 9.14
N LEU A 62 -3.22 -2.21 8.34
CA LEU A 62 -2.54 -3.51 8.45
C LEU A 62 -1.73 -3.65 9.75
N VAL A 63 -1.16 -2.56 10.28
CA VAL A 63 -0.46 -2.58 11.57
C VAL A 63 -1.40 -2.44 12.78
N GLY A 64 -2.72 -2.51 12.56
CA GLY A 64 -3.70 -2.52 13.64
C GLY A 64 -4.22 -1.15 14.08
N ALA A 65 -4.06 -0.11 13.28
CA ALA A 65 -4.58 1.24 13.54
C ALA A 65 -5.67 1.67 12.54
N PRO A 66 -6.81 0.94 12.41
CA PRO A 66 -7.86 1.27 11.44
C PRO A 66 -8.52 2.62 11.70
N GLY A 67 -8.64 3.08 12.95
CA GLY A 67 -9.15 4.41 13.28
C GLY A 67 -8.27 5.53 12.72
N ARG A 68 -6.94 5.40 12.84
CA ARG A 68 -5.99 6.34 12.24
C ARG A 68 -6.01 6.31 10.72
N ALA A 69 -6.20 5.13 10.13
CA ALA A 69 -6.39 5.02 8.68
C ALA A 69 -7.63 5.81 8.23
N ALA A 70 -8.75 5.69 8.94
CA ALA A 70 -9.97 6.45 8.66
C ALA A 70 -9.79 7.96 8.86
N GLU A 71 -9.15 8.39 9.96
CA GLU A 71 -8.86 9.80 10.24
C GLU A 71 -8.07 10.46 9.10
N ILE A 72 -7.01 9.80 8.62
CA ILE A 72 -6.17 10.34 7.54
C ILE A 72 -6.93 10.41 6.22
N LEU A 73 -7.80 9.45 5.93
CA LEU A 73 -8.59 9.42 4.71
C LEU A 73 -9.76 10.41 4.73
N ALA A 74 -10.22 10.85 5.90
CA ALA A 74 -11.40 11.72 6.05
C ALA A 74 -11.30 13.04 5.26
N GLY A 75 -10.10 13.58 5.09
CA GLY A 75 -9.86 14.82 4.34
C GLY A 75 -9.74 14.64 2.82
N PHE A 76 -9.78 13.41 2.29
CA PHE A 76 -9.46 13.13 0.90
C PHE A 76 -10.66 12.60 0.11
N ARG A 77 -10.80 13.07 -1.14
CA ARG A 77 -11.82 12.57 -2.07
C ARG A 77 -11.62 11.06 -2.29
N GLY A 78 -12.67 10.28 -2.04
CA GLY A 78 -12.63 8.82 -2.16
C GLY A 78 -12.03 8.10 -0.94
N GLY A 79 -11.73 8.82 0.15
CA GLY A 79 -11.11 8.23 1.34
C GLY A 79 -11.97 7.16 2.02
N THR A 80 -13.25 7.43 2.22
CA THR A 80 -14.21 6.40 2.73
C THR A 80 -14.34 5.24 1.74
N THR A 81 -14.47 5.56 0.45
CA THR A 81 -14.55 4.57 -0.64
C THR A 81 -13.34 3.63 -0.65
N PHE A 82 -12.13 4.11 -0.33
CA PHE A 82 -10.93 3.28 -0.27
C PHE A 82 -11.06 2.12 0.73
N LEU A 83 -11.51 2.43 1.96
CA LEU A 83 -11.70 1.43 3.01
C LEU A 83 -12.85 0.49 2.68
N GLU A 84 -13.93 0.99 2.07
CA GLU A 84 -15.07 0.19 1.64
C GLU A 84 -14.70 -0.79 0.53
N LEU A 85 -14.04 -0.29 -0.53
CA LEU A 85 -13.59 -1.05 -1.69
C LEU A 85 -12.63 -2.19 -1.30
N ASN A 86 -11.80 -1.94 -0.28
CA ASN A 86 -10.78 -2.89 0.16
C ASN A 86 -11.12 -3.59 1.47
N ARG A 87 -12.34 -3.46 2.00
CA ARG A 87 -12.69 -3.97 3.34
C ARG A 87 -12.35 -5.45 3.53
N GLU A 88 -12.78 -6.30 2.60
CA GLU A 88 -12.51 -7.74 2.63
C GLU A 88 -11.01 -8.04 2.56
N ARG A 89 -10.30 -7.36 1.64
CA ARG A 89 -8.85 -7.50 1.43
C ARG A 89 -8.06 -7.12 2.68
N LEU A 90 -8.30 -5.93 3.21
CA LEU A 90 -7.64 -5.39 4.40
C LEU A 90 -7.89 -6.28 5.62
N THR A 91 -9.11 -6.77 5.78
CA THR A 91 -9.46 -7.70 6.87
C THR A 91 -8.70 -9.01 6.73
N ALA A 92 -8.67 -9.59 5.53
CA ALA A 92 -7.97 -10.85 5.27
C ALA A 92 -6.46 -10.72 5.45
N TYR A 93 -5.84 -9.63 4.99
CA TYR A 93 -4.42 -9.40 5.16
C TYR A 93 -4.02 -9.15 6.62
N ARG A 94 -4.87 -8.50 7.41
CA ARG A 94 -4.61 -8.29 8.85
C ARG A 94 -4.66 -9.59 9.65
N ALA A 95 -5.41 -10.60 9.17
CA ALA A 95 -5.46 -11.92 9.77
C ALA A 95 -4.25 -12.81 9.42
N ALA A 96 -3.45 -12.42 8.42
CA ALA A 96 -2.24 -13.14 8.04
C ALA A 96 -1.06 -12.74 8.93
N ALA A 97 -0.39 -13.74 9.52
CA ALA A 97 0.78 -13.55 10.39
C ALA A 97 2.10 -13.51 9.61
N THR A 98 2.13 -14.11 8.43
CA THR A 98 3.35 -14.28 7.63
C THR A 98 3.22 -13.70 6.22
N SER A 99 4.37 -13.43 5.60
CA SER A 99 4.41 -12.97 4.21
C SER A 99 3.85 -14.01 3.23
N ASP A 100 3.96 -15.29 3.55
CA ASP A 100 3.44 -16.38 2.72
C ASP A 100 1.92 -16.49 2.81
N GLU A 101 1.35 -16.29 3.99
CA GLU A 101 -0.11 -16.18 4.18
C GLU A 101 -0.66 -14.96 3.42
N VAL A 102 0.01 -13.81 3.49
CA VAL A 102 -0.38 -12.63 2.71
C VAL A 102 -0.42 -12.95 1.21
N ARG A 103 0.60 -13.62 0.68
CA ARG A 103 0.64 -14.06 -0.73
C ARG A 103 -0.45 -15.08 -1.05
N ALA A 104 -0.80 -15.95 -0.11
CA ALA A 104 -1.90 -16.90 -0.28
C ALA A 104 -3.26 -16.18 -0.37
N VAL A 105 -3.48 -15.16 0.47
CA VAL A 105 -4.65 -14.29 0.39
C VAL A 105 -4.69 -13.54 -0.95
N GLU A 106 -3.56 -12.98 -1.40
CA GLU A 106 -3.46 -12.33 -2.72
C GLU A 106 -3.89 -13.28 -3.86
N ARG A 107 -3.35 -14.50 -3.90
CA ARG A 107 -3.73 -15.51 -4.91
C ARG A 107 -5.22 -15.85 -4.88
N ARG A 108 -5.79 -15.98 -3.67
CA ARG A 108 -7.22 -16.29 -3.48
C ARG A 108 -8.12 -15.16 -3.97
N LEU A 109 -7.74 -13.90 -3.71
CA LEU A 109 -8.59 -12.73 -4.02
C LEU A 109 -8.44 -12.23 -5.46
N PHE A 110 -7.34 -12.55 -6.16
CA PHE A 110 -7.06 -12.04 -7.52
C PHE A 110 -6.82 -13.12 -8.59
N GLY A 111 -6.93 -14.41 -8.27
CA GLY A 111 -7.14 -15.47 -9.26
C GLY A 111 -5.93 -15.95 -10.07
N GLY A 112 -4.71 -15.95 -9.51
CA GLY A 112 -3.51 -16.49 -10.17
C GLY A 112 -2.21 -15.85 -9.69
N PRO A 113 -1.03 -16.26 -10.20
CA PRO A 113 0.23 -15.62 -9.82
C PRO A 113 0.17 -14.15 -10.22
N VAL A 114 0.08 -13.27 -9.23
CA VAL A 114 0.16 -11.83 -9.47
C VAL A 114 1.62 -11.49 -9.67
N THR A 115 2.06 -11.60 -10.92
CA THR A 115 3.39 -11.21 -11.36
C THR A 115 3.50 -9.69 -11.28
N ARG A 116 4.57 -9.20 -10.67
CA ARG A 116 5.00 -7.81 -10.75
C ARG A 116 6.04 -7.65 -11.83
#